data_AF-A0A7V7Y0X9-F1
#
_entry.id   AF-A0A7V7Y0X9-F1
#
_cell.length_a   1.000
_cell.length_b   1.000
_cell.length_c   1.000
_cell.angle_alpha   90.00
_cell.angle_beta   90.00
_cell.angle_gamma   90.00
#
_symmetry.space_group_name_H-M   'P 1'
#
loop_
_entity.id
_entity.type
_entity.pdbx_description
1 polymer ?
#
loop_
_entity_poly.entity_id
_entity_poly.type
_entity_poly.pdbx_seq_one_letter_code
_entity_poly.pdbx_strand_id
1 'polypeptide(L)'
;FESLSTKNNKLDEELIETFIEENLLKQMWGESIVNCLKLASNSDYRQFDNWYKKFNYAIKSAEKEQKVQLKIIYEICNNSYFVDHVREQLAMTLRDLIRRAKTDHRIKQKNNYIFTSLKNKALELIKLQKKEGI
;
A
#
# COMPACT_ATOMS: atom_id res chain seq x y z
N PHE A 1 24.70 13.50 -20.62
CA PHE A 1 23.62 13.67 -19.63
C PHE A 1 22.74 12.42 -19.47
N GLU A 2 22.55 11.59 -20.50
CA GLU A 2 21.83 10.29 -20.36
C GLU A 2 22.47 9.32 -19.35
N SER A 3 23.80 9.28 -19.23
CA SER A 3 24.48 8.27 -18.38
C SER A 3 24.35 8.44 -16.86
N LEU A 4 24.00 9.63 -16.36
CA LEU A 4 23.82 9.89 -14.93
C LEU A 4 22.39 9.58 -14.47
N SER A 5 21.40 9.94 -15.30
CA SER A 5 19.98 9.67 -15.04
C SER A 5 19.71 8.16 -14.97
N THR A 6 20.25 7.40 -15.93
CA THR A 6 20.08 5.93 -15.96
C THR A 6 20.77 5.24 -14.79
N LYS A 7 21.94 5.74 -14.34
CA LYS A 7 22.64 5.20 -13.17
C LYS A 7 21.88 5.46 -11.86
N ASN A 8 21.29 6.64 -11.71
CA ASN A 8 20.49 6.98 -10.54
C ASN A 8 19.23 6.10 -10.45
N ASN A 9 18.52 5.90 -11.57
CA ASN A 9 17.35 5.03 -11.60
C ASN A 9 17.69 3.58 -11.19
N LYS A 10 18.85 3.06 -11.63
CA LYS A 10 19.27 1.70 -11.26
C LYS A 10 19.57 1.58 -9.77
N LEU A 11 20.24 2.58 -9.18
CA LEU A 11 20.50 2.61 -7.74
C LEU A 11 19.20 2.70 -6.94
N ASP A 12 18.26 3.55 -7.36
CA ASP A 12 16.95 3.66 -6.71
C ASP A 12 16.16 2.35 -6.79
N GLU A 13 16.21 1.64 -7.91
CA GLU A 13 15.59 0.31 -8.05
C GLU A 13 16.21 -0.72 -7.09
N GLU A 14 17.54 -0.75 -6.95
CA GLU A 14 18.24 -1.62 -6.00
C GLU A 14 17.85 -1.29 -4.54
N LEU A 15 17.74 0.00 -4.20
CA LEU A 15 17.29 0.45 -2.87
C LEU A 15 15.83 0.05 -2.60
N ILE A 16 14.95 0.14 -3.60
CA ILE A 16 13.55 -0.28 -3.48
C ILE A 16 13.45 -1.78 -3.22
N GLU A 17 14.16 -2.61 -3.99
CA GLU A 17 14.15 -4.07 -3.78
C GLU A 17 14.74 -4.43 -2.42
N THR A 18 15.87 -3.84 -2.04
CA THR A 18 16.48 -4.04 -0.71
C THR A 18 15.48 -3.72 0.40
N PHE A 19 14.80 -2.57 0.31
CA PHE A 19 13.78 -2.19 1.28
C PHE A 19 12.62 -3.20 1.34
N ILE A 20 12.15 -3.68 0.18
CA ILE A 20 11.07 -4.67 0.09
C ILE A 20 11.46 -5.97 0.78
N GLU A 21 12.70 -6.44 0.56
CA GLU A 21 13.23 -7.67 1.13
C GLU A 21 13.46 -7.55 2.64
N GLU A 22 14.18 -6.52 3.08
CA GLU A 22 14.49 -6.30 4.50
C GLU A 22 13.22 -6.12 5.36
N ASN A 23 12.16 -5.53 4.80
CA ASN A 23 10.89 -5.33 5.48
C ASN A 23 9.85 -6.41 5.19
N LEU A 24 10.20 -7.47 4.44
CA LEU A 24 9.31 -8.58 4.08
C LEU A 24 7.97 -8.12 3.50
N LEU A 25 7.96 -7.04 2.70
CA LEU A 25 6.72 -6.38 2.30
C LEU A 25 5.83 -7.28 1.44
N LYS A 26 6.42 -8.14 0.60
CA LYS A 26 5.67 -9.11 -0.21
C LYS A 26 4.95 -10.14 0.66
N GLN A 27 5.56 -10.59 1.75
CA GLN A 27 4.93 -11.50 2.70
C GLN A 27 3.80 -10.79 3.46
N MET A 28 4.04 -9.56 3.92
CA MET A 28 3.06 -8.80 4.69
C MET A 28 1.85 -8.36 3.85
N TRP A 29 2.10 -7.74 2.70
CA TRP A 29 1.09 -7.02 1.93
C TRP A 29 0.69 -7.74 0.64
N GLY A 30 1.44 -8.74 0.21
CA GLY A 30 1.27 -9.40 -1.09
C GLY A 30 1.89 -8.60 -2.24
N GLU A 31 2.18 -9.31 -3.33
CA GLU A 31 2.83 -8.72 -4.51
C GLU A 31 2.01 -7.62 -5.17
N SER A 32 0.69 -7.77 -5.20
CA SER A 32 -0.21 -6.82 -5.87
C SER A 32 -0.09 -5.41 -5.27
N ILE A 33 -0.03 -5.29 -3.94
CA ILE A 33 0.14 -4.02 -3.24
C ILE A 33 1.55 -3.47 -3.45
N VAL A 34 2.58 -4.31 -3.29
CA VAL A 34 3.98 -3.91 -3.48
C VAL A 34 4.21 -3.36 -4.90
N ASN A 35 3.67 -4.03 -5.92
CA ASN A 35 3.76 -3.59 -7.31
C ASN A 35 3.04 -2.25 -7.52
N CYS A 36 1.91 -2.01 -6.86
CA CYS A 36 1.25 -0.71 -6.92
C CYS A 36 2.12 0.40 -6.32
N LEU A 37 2.81 0.15 -5.20
CA LEU A 37 3.73 1.10 -4.59
C LEU A 37 4.92 1.42 -5.50
N LYS A 38 5.50 0.40 -6.15
CA LYS A 38 6.56 0.58 -7.16
C LYS A 38 6.09 1.42 -8.37
N LEU A 39 4.88 1.15 -8.87
CA LEU A 39 4.29 1.95 -9.96
C LEU A 39 4.02 3.40 -9.55
N ALA A 40 3.67 3.62 -8.29
CA ALA A 40 3.44 4.94 -7.74
C ALA A 40 4.73 5.77 -7.63
N SER A 41 5.85 5.09 -7.39
CA SER A 41 7.15 5.71 -7.16
C SER A 41 7.91 6.09 -8.42
N ASN A 42 7.57 5.50 -9.57
CA ASN A 42 8.27 5.75 -10.84
C ASN A 42 9.78 5.47 -10.74
N SER A 43 10.14 4.33 -10.14
CA SER A 43 11.52 3.91 -9.86
C SER A 43 12.34 4.89 -8.99
N ASP A 44 11.70 5.82 -8.26
CA ASP A 44 12.37 6.69 -7.29
C ASP A 44 12.19 6.15 -5.86
N TYR A 45 13.31 5.93 -5.14
CA TYR A 45 13.27 5.33 -3.81
C TYR A 45 12.55 6.22 -2.78
N ARG A 46 12.75 7.54 -2.83
CA ARG A 46 12.12 8.47 -1.88
C ARG A 46 10.61 8.50 -2.07
N GLN A 47 10.15 8.43 -3.32
CA GLN A 47 8.74 8.34 -3.63
C GLN A 47 8.16 7.00 -3.19
N PHE A 48 8.90 5.90 -3.35
CA PHE A 48 8.49 4.59 -2.86
C PHE A 48 8.29 4.60 -1.34
N ASP A 49 9.31 5.03 -0.58
CA ASP A 49 9.26 5.14 0.88
C ASP A 49 8.09 6.03 1.34
N ASN A 50 7.88 7.17 0.68
CA ASN A 50 6.77 8.07 0.96
C ASN A 50 5.39 7.42 0.73
N TRP A 51 5.22 6.73 -0.40
CA TRP A 51 3.98 6.00 -0.70
C TRP A 51 3.74 4.86 0.29
N TYR A 52 4.78 4.09 0.62
CA TYR A 52 4.70 3.02 1.60
C TYR A 52 4.31 3.56 2.99
N LYS A 53 4.96 4.62 3.47
CA LYS A 53 4.65 5.26 4.76
C LYS A 53 3.20 5.74 4.82
N LYS A 54 2.70 6.39 3.77
CA LYS A 54 1.29 6.81 3.68
C LYS A 54 0.33 5.64 3.73
N PHE A 55 0.63 4.60 2.95
CA PHE A 55 -0.17 3.38 2.90
C PHE A 55 -0.22 2.70 4.27
N ASN A 56 0.94 2.35 4.83
CA ASN A 56 1.05 1.68 6.12
C ASN A 56 0.39 2.51 7.24
N TYR A 57 0.63 3.83 7.28
CA TYR A 57 0.03 4.71 8.27
C TYR A 57 -1.51 4.72 8.20
N ALA A 58 -2.10 4.73 7.00
CA ALA A 58 -3.56 4.69 6.85
C ALA A 58 -4.16 3.39 7.40
N ILE A 59 -3.54 2.24 7.10
CA ILE A 59 -3.97 0.93 7.63
C ILE A 59 -3.81 0.90 9.16
N LYS A 60 -2.64 1.25 9.69
CA LYS A 60 -2.40 1.30 11.15
C LYS A 60 -3.34 2.25 11.89
N SER A 61 -3.73 3.36 11.26
CA SER A 61 -4.72 4.28 11.81
C SER A 61 -6.09 3.61 11.96
N ALA A 62 -6.53 2.86 10.96
CA ALA A 62 -7.78 2.10 11.01
C ALA A 62 -7.74 0.99 12.08
N GLU A 63 -6.63 0.24 12.15
CA GLU A 63 -6.43 -0.81 13.16
C GLU A 63 -6.50 -0.24 14.58
N LYS A 64 -5.81 0.89 14.83
CA LYS A 64 -5.83 1.58 16.12
C LYS A 64 -7.23 2.04 16.51
N GLU A 65 -7.98 2.60 15.55
CA GLU A 65 -9.36 3.06 15.78
C GLU A 65 -10.29 1.89 16.12
N GLN A 66 -10.15 0.76 15.43
CA GLN A 66 -10.98 -0.42 15.64
C GLN A 66 -10.49 -1.35 16.76
N LYS A 67 -9.31 -1.05 17.33
CA LYS A 67 -8.57 -1.86 18.31
C LYS A 67 -8.39 -3.31 17.86
N VAL A 68 -8.25 -3.54 16.56
CA VAL A 68 -8.13 -4.86 15.93
C VAL A 68 -7.16 -4.75 14.76
N GLN A 69 -6.22 -5.69 14.66
CA GLN A 69 -5.33 -5.80 13.52
C GLN A 69 -6.08 -6.41 12.32
N LEU A 70 -5.88 -5.84 11.12
CA LEU A 70 -6.42 -6.38 9.89
C LEU A 70 -5.65 -7.66 9.53
N LYS A 71 -6.37 -8.77 9.41
CA LYS A 71 -5.82 -10.08 9.08
C LYS A 71 -5.51 -10.16 7.58
N ILE A 72 -4.29 -9.79 7.22
CA ILE A 72 -3.80 -9.68 5.84
C ILE A 72 -2.61 -10.60 5.51
N ILE A 73 -2.16 -11.39 6.48
CA ILE A 73 -1.03 -12.32 6.37
C ILE A 73 -1.58 -13.74 6.45
N TYR A 74 -1.24 -14.61 5.50
CA TYR A 74 -1.76 -15.99 5.44
C TYR A 74 -1.39 -16.78 6.69
N GLU A 75 -0.20 -16.56 7.23
CA GLU A 75 0.32 -17.22 8.42
C GLU A 75 -0.43 -16.83 9.70
N ILE A 76 -1.16 -15.71 9.69
CA ILE A 76 -1.94 -15.21 10.82
C ILE A 76 -3.45 -15.51 10.63
N CYS A 77 -3.88 -15.66 9.38
CA CYS A 77 -5.28 -15.84 9.03
C CYS A 77 -5.47 -17.14 8.26
N ASN A 78 -6.06 -18.14 8.93
CA ASN A 78 -6.37 -19.45 8.34
C ASN A 78 -7.42 -19.39 7.21
N ASN A 79 -8.03 -18.22 6.97
CA ASN A 79 -8.93 -18.00 5.84
C ASN A 79 -8.17 -17.29 4.71
N SER A 80 -7.58 -18.08 3.79
CA SER A 80 -6.83 -17.55 2.65
C SER A 80 -7.69 -16.70 1.71
N TYR A 81 -8.96 -17.07 1.52
CA TYR A 81 -9.89 -16.30 0.69
C TYR A 81 -10.12 -14.89 1.26
N PHE A 82 -10.25 -14.76 2.57
CA PHE A 82 -10.35 -13.45 3.22
C PHE A 82 -9.07 -12.63 3.03
N VAL A 83 -7.90 -13.25 3.19
CA VAL A 83 -6.61 -12.58 2.96
C VAL A 83 -6.48 -12.10 1.51
N ASP A 84 -6.83 -12.95 0.55
CA ASP A 84 -6.83 -12.62 -0.88
C ASP A 84 -7.76 -11.43 -1.16
N HIS A 85 -8.98 -11.50 -0.65
CA HIS A 85 -9.96 -10.43 -0.79
C HIS A 85 -9.45 -9.11 -0.21
N VAL A 86 -8.92 -9.11 1.01
CA VAL A 86 -8.35 -7.92 1.66
C VAL A 86 -7.24 -7.31 0.79
N ARG A 87 -6.28 -8.14 0.33
CA ARG A 87 -5.16 -7.69 -0.49
C ARG A 87 -5.62 -7.10 -1.82
N GLU A 88 -6.58 -7.76 -2.47
CA GLU A 88 -7.15 -7.28 -3.72
C GLU A 88 -7.86 -5.93 -3.54
N GLN A 89 -8.72 -5.80 -2.52
CA GLN A 89 -9.47 -4.57 -2.26
C GLN A 89 -8.55 -3.38 -1.95
N LEU A 90 -7.49 -3.61 -1.16
CA LEU A 90 -6.49 -2.59 -0.88
C LEU A 90 -5.67 -2.23 -2.13
N ALA A 91 -5.25 -3.22 -2.92
CA ALA A 91 -4.52 -2.98 -4.17
C ALA A 91 -5.38 -2.19 -5.18
N MET A 92 -6.65 -2.54 -5.36
CA MET A 92 -7.60 -1.80 -6.21
C MET A 92 -7.75 -0.35 -5.77
N THR A 93 -7.93 -0.13 -4.46
CA THR A 93 -8.03 1.20 -3.88
C THR A 93 -6.75 2.00 -4.12
N LEU A 94 -5.59 1.40 -3.87
CA LEU A 94 -4.30 2.04 -4.09
C LEU A 94 -4.08 2.41 -5.57
N ARG A 95 -4.41 1.53 -6.51
CA ARG A 95 -4.34 1.82 -7.96
C ARG A 95 -5.19 3.02 -8.35
N ASP A 96 -6.44 3.06 -7.91
CA ASP A 96 -7.34 4.18 -8.22
C ASP A 96 -6.82 5.50 -7.62
N LEU A 97 -6.28 5.46 -6.40
CA LEU A 97 -5.67 6.62 -5.76
C LEU A 97 -4.43 7.13 -6.50
N ILE A 98 -3.55 6.23 -6.94
CA ILE A 98 -2.36 6.59 -7.73
C ILE A 98 -2.79 7.27 -9.04
N ARG A 99 -3.77 6.68 -9.73
CA ARG A 99 -4.32 7.24 -10.98
C ARG A 99 -4.90 8.64 -10.74
N ARG A 100 -5.81 8.78 -9.76
CA ARG A 100 -6.46 10.06 -9.44
C ARG A 100 -5.48 11.12 -8.96
N ALA A 101 -4.48 10.75 -8.16
CA ALA A 101 -3.45 11.68 -7.71
C ALA A 101 -2.63 12.25 -8.89
N LYS A 102 -2.48 11.50 -9.99
CA LYS A 102 -1.83 11.94 -11.22
C LYS A 102 -2.75 12.77 -12.12
N THR A 103 -4.03 12.41 -12.24
CA THR A 103 -4.92 12.96 -13.28
C THR A 103 -5.99 13.95 -12.81
N ASP A 104 -6.39 13.92 -11.54
CA ASP A 104 -7.50 14.75 -11.05
C ASP A 104 -6.99 16.02 -10.36
N HIS A 105 -6.98 17.11 -11.11
CA HIS A 105 -6.54 18.43 -10.64
C HIS A 105 -7.51 19.07 -9.63
N ARG A 106 -8.72 18.53 -9.45
CA ARG A 106 -9.70 19.04 -8.47
C ARG A 106 -9.36 18.62 -7.05
N ILE A 107 -8.51 17.60 -6.89
CA ILE A 107 -8.05 17.13 -5.57
C ILE A 107 -6.99 18.10 -5.04
N LYS A 108 -7.44 19.12 -4.30
CA LYS A 108 -6.56 20.15 -3.72
C LYS A 108 -5.64 19.60 -2.63
N GLN A 109 -6.12 18.64 -1.82
CA GLN A 109 -5.38 18.04 -0.70
C GLN A 109 -5.12 16.55 -0.96
N LYS A 110 -4.23 16.23 -1.90
CA LYS A 110 -3.96 14.85 -2.34
C LYS A 110 -3.58 13.91 -1.20
N ASN A 111 -2.73 14.36 -0.26
CA ASN A 111 -2.33 13.52 0.87
C ASN A 111 -3.51 13.16 1.79
N ASN A 112 -4.38 14.13 2.10
CA ASN A 112 -5.56 13.89 2.93
C ASN A 112 -6.54 12.96 2.21
N TYR A 113 -6.72 13.16 0.90
CA TYR A 113 -7.55 12.28 0.08
C TYR A 113 -7.04 10.83 0.10
N ILE A 114 -5.74 10.62 -0.18
CA ILE A 114 -5.11 9.29 -0.16
C ILE A 114 -5.28 8.63 1.22
N PHE A 115 -4.96 9.37 2.29
CA PHE A 115 -5.07 8.87 3.65
C PHE A 115 -6.50 8.45 3.99
N THR A 116 -7.48 9.34 3.79
CA THR A 116 -8.88 9.08 4.12
C THR A 116 -9.43 7.91 3.33
N SER A 117 -9.14 7.81 2.03
CA SER A 117 -9.62 6.70 1.20
C SER A 117 -9.04 5.34 1.62
N LEU A 118 -7.73 5.26 1.89
CA LEU A 118 -7.11 4.02 2.36
C LEU A 118 -7.61 3.63 3.75
N LYS A 119 -7.70 4.61 4.67
CA LYS A 119 -8.21 4.37 6.02
C LYS A 119 -9.65 3.87 5.99
N ASN A 120 -10.52 4.49 5.20
CA ASN A 120 -11.92 4.08 5.08
C ASN A 120 -12.03 2.65 4.52
N LYS A 121 -11.25 2.31 3.50
CA LYS A 121 -11.22 0.94 2.97
C LYS A 121 -10.75 -0.07 4.03
N ALA A 122 -9.71 0.26 4.79
CA ALA A 122 -9.24 -0.58 5.89
C ALA A 122 -10.32 -0.75 6.98
N LEU A 123 -11.04 0.32 7.34
CA LEU A 123 -12.16 0.24 8.29
C LEU A 123 -13.30 -0.66 7.78
N GLU A 124 -13.64 -0.59 6.49
CA GLU A 124 -14.62 -1.48 5.87
C GLU A 124 -14.19 -2.95 5.96
N LEU A 125 -12.92 -3.24 5.65
CA LEU A 125 -12.37 -4.59 5.69
C LEU A 125 -12.27 -5.14 7.12
N ILE A 126 -11.93 -4.30 8.11
CA ILE A 126 -11.95 -4.71 9.53
C ILE A 126 -13.39 -4.99 9.99
N LYS A 127 -14.39 -4.24 9.51
CA LYS A 127 -15.81 -4.55 9.80
C LYS A 127 -16.23 -5.88 9.20
N LEU A 128 -15.80 -6.17 7.96
CA LEU A 128 -16.04 -7.46 7.31
C LEU A 128 -15.39 -8.61 8.09
N GLN A 129 -14.12 -8.45 8.46
CA GLN A 129 -13.38 -9.39 9.31
C GLN A 129 -14.18 -9.77 10.56
N LYS A 130 -14.64 -8.75 11.31
CA LYS A 130 -15.45 -8.95 12.53
C LYS A 130 -16.76 -9.69 12.24
N LYS A 131 -17.42 -9.38 11.12
CA LYS A 131 -18.68 -10.02 10.70
C LYS A 131 -18.49 -11.49 10.35
N GLU A 132 -17.36 -11.84 9.75
CA GLU A 132 -17.01 -13.21 9.37
C GLU A 132 -16.43 -14.03 10.53
N GLY A 133 -16.27 -13.43 11.72
CA GLY A 133 -15.69 -14.10 12.90
C GLY A 133 -14.20 -14.35 12.77
N ILE A 134 -13.51 -13.57 11.93
CA ILE A 134 -12.08 -13.68 11.64
C ILE A 134 -11.26 -12.85 12.61
#